data_AF-A0A968YIF0-F1
#
_entry.id   AF-A0A968YIF0-F1
#
_cell.length_a   1.000
_cell.length_b   1.000
_cell.length_c   1.000
_cell.angle_alpha   90.00
_cell.angle_beta   90.00
_cell.angle_gamma   90.00
#
_symmetry.space_group_name_H-M   'P 1'
#
loop_
_entity.id
_entity.type
_entity.pdbx_description
1 polymer ?
#
loop_
_entity_poly.entity_id
_entity_poly.type
_entity_poly.pdbx_seq_one_letter_code
_entity_poly.pdbx_strand_id
1 'polypeptide(L)'
;MFDKYISTKILPIGIATVCLYAIGFLQFSKFNELIATHRQPVDQSTYQIETNRQQASLELFKKTPAFGFDNVIADWTFLSFLQYFGDSAARKSTGYKISPEFFDVVISRDPRFIDPYLFLSTSSSLYAGQPDRSVQLMEQGLQSLSPQSDPNAYLVWLYKAIDELLFLSNNQAARRSYEQVVAWAQANGDANSQRVSAFSAKTAQFLANKPNSKSAQINAWLLVFVNAVDDNTRQRAINNIKQLGGQITFTSDGGVSVQHPKQD
;
A
#
# COMPACT_ATOMS: atom_id res chain seq x y z
N MET A 1 -41.02 8.73 45.82
CA MET A 1 -39.91 9.44 45.15
C MET A 1 -38.67 8.55 44.97
N PHE A 2 -38.48 7.50 45.78
CA PHE A 2 -37.38 6.53 45.64
C PHE A 2 -37.50 5.55 44.44
N ASP A 3 -38.71 5.08 44.09
CA ASP A 3 -38.89 4.12 42.98
C ASP A 3 -38.53 4.66 41.60
N LYS A 4 -38.77 5.97 41.37
CA LYS A 4 -38.50 6.61 40.08
C LYS A 4 -37.00 6.81 39.82
N TYR A 5 -36.21 6.92 40.89
CA TYR A 5 -34.75 7.13 40.84
C TYR A 5 -33.97 5.82 40.66
N ILE A 6 -34.52 4.72 41.19
CA ILE A 6 -33.99 3.37 41.02
C ILE A 6 -34.27 2.85 39.59
N SER A 7 -35.48 3.08 39.07
CA SER A 7 -35.87 2.68 37.70
C SER A 7 -35.04 3.35 36.60
N THR A 8 -34.65 4.62 36.78
CA THR A 8 -33.88 5.40 35.78
C THR A 8 -32.39 5.01 35.71
N LYS A 9 -31.82 4.40 36.75
CA LYS A 9 -30.43 3.91 36.75
C LYS A 9 -30.30 2.42 36.45
N ILE A 10 -31.29 1.60 36.81
CA ILE A 10 -31.27 0.16 36.56
C ILE A 10 -31.52 -0.18 35.09
N LEU A 11 -32.40 0.57 34.42
CA LEU A 11 -32.72 0.33 33.00
C LEU A 11 -31.50 0.43 32.06
N PRO A 12 -30.65 1.48 32.10
CA PRO A 12 -29.47 1.54 31.24
C PRO A 12 -28.42 0.49 31.58
N ILE A 13 -28.28 0.10 32.86
CA ILE A 13 -27.36 -0.98 33.28
C ILE A 13 -27.85 -2.33 32.75
N GLY A 14 -29.17 -2.60 32.82
CA GLY A 14 -29.78 -3.79 32.26
C GLY A 14 -29.62 -3.89 30.75
N ILE A 15 -29.81 -2.78 30.03
CA ILE A 15 -29.60 -2.75 28.58
C ILE A 15 -28.12 -3.00 28.25
N ALA A 16 -27.19 -2.34 28.95
CA ALA A 16 -25.76 -2.55 28.73
C ALA A 16 -25.32 -4.00 28.99
N THR A 17 -25.84 -4.64 30.04
CA THR A 17 -25.54 -6.06 30.32
C THR A 17 -26.13 -7.01 29.28
N VAL A 18 -27.35 -6.76 28.82
CA VAL A 18 -27.96 -7.54 27.72
C VAL A 18 -27.16 -7.37 26.42
N CYS A 19 -26.73 -6.16 26.09
CA CYS A 19 -25.88 -5.90 24.93
C CYS A 19 -24.53 -6.62 25.05
N LEU A 20 -23.85 -6.54 26.20
CA LEU A 20 -22.59 -7.26 26.43
C LEU A 20 -22.75 -8.77 26.32
N TYR A 21 -23.85 -9.32 26.84
CA TYR A 21 -24.16 -10.75 26.74
C TYR A 21 -24.43 -11.17 25.30
N ALA A 22 -25.22 -10.38 24.55
CA ALA A 22 -25.51 -10.64 23.14
C ALA A 22 -24.22 -10.58 22.30
N ILE A 23 -23.35 -9.60 22.54
CA ILE A 23 -22.03 -9.50 21.90
C ILE A 23 -21.18 -10.71 22.26
N GLY A 24 -21.10 -11.09 23.54
CA GLY A 24 -20.33 -12.25 23.99
C GLY A 24 -20.81 -13.56 23.36
N PHE A 25 -22.12 -13.76 23.28
CA PHE A 25 -22.72 -14.94 22.64
C PHE A 25 -22.42 -15.00 21.14
N LEU A 26 -22.60 -13.89 20.42
CA LEU A 26 -22.30 -13.81 18.99
C LEU A 26 -20.81 -14.02 18.69
N GLN A 27 -19.93 -13.43 19.51
CA GLN A 27 -18.48 -13.59 19.41
C GLN A 27 -18.07 -15.04 19.68
N PHE A 28 -18.63 -15.69 20.70
CA PHE A 28 -18.31 -17.08 21.05
C PHE A 28 -18.77 -18.08 19.99
N SER A 29 -19.98 -17.90 19.44
CA SER A 29 -20.47 -18.73 18.33
C SER A 29 -19.56 -18.63 17.11
N LYS A 30 -19.19 -17.40 16.73
CA LYS A 30 -18.31 -17.15 15.58
C LYS A 30 -16.89 -17.65 15.82
N PHE A 31 -16.39 -17.58 17.05
CA PHE A 31 -15.10 -18.15 17.44
C PHE A 31 -15.07 -19.67 17.27
N ASN A 32 -16.10 -20.38 17.73
CA ASN A 32 -16.19 -21.83 17.55
C ASN A 32 -16.29 -22.24 16.08
N GLU A 33 -17.02 -21.48 15.27
CA GLU A 33 -17.09 -21.65 13.83
C GLU A 33 -15.71 -21.43 13.17
N LEU A 34 -15.01 -20.36 13.53
CA LEU A 34 -13.66 -20.06 13.02
C LEU A 34 -12.65 -21.15 13.36
N ILE A 35 -12.70 -21.69 14.59
CA ILE A 35 -11.84 -22.82 15.01
C ILE A 35 -12.16 -24.10 14.24
N ALA A 36 -13.45 -24.36 13.95
CA ALA A 36 -13.85 -25.53 13.18
C ALA A 36 -13.40 -25.41 11.71
N THR A 37 -13.53 -24.22 11.10
CA THR A 37 -13.17 -23.95 9.70
C THR A 37 -11.65 -23.87 9.48
N HIS A 38 -10.87 -23.36 10.45
CA HIS A 38 -9.40 -23.32 10.36
C HIS A 38 -8.72 -24.69 10.25
N ARG A 39 -9.45 -25.80 10.47
CA ARG A 39 -8.92 -27.16 10.35
C ARG A 39 -9.03 -27.74 8.93
N GLN A 40 -9.70 -27.06 8.01
CA GLN A 40 -9.86 -27.51 6.64
C GLN A 40 -9.01 -26.65 5.69
N PRO A 41 -8.39 -27.25 4.65
CA PRO A 41 -7.73 -26.47 3.62
C PRO A 41 -8.74 -25.55 2.95
N VAL A 42 -8.48 -24.24 3.01
CA VAL A 42 -9.32 -23.22 2.36
C VAL A 42 -9.12 -23.32 0.84
N ASP A 43 -10.23 -23.51 0.12
CA ASP A 43 -10.21 -23.61 -1.34
C ASP A 43 -9.86 -22.26 -1.99
N GLN A 44 -9.19 -22.30 -3.15
CA GLN A 44 -8.79 -21.11 -3.91
C GLN A 44 -9.98 -20.19 -4.23
N SER A 45 -11.15 -20.76 -4.51
CA SER A 45 -12.37 -19.99 -4.77
C SER A 45 -12.80 -19.13 -3.56
N THR A 46 -12.52 -19.59 -2.35
CA THR A 46 -12.85 -18.87 -1.11
C THR A 46 -12.03 -17.59 -1.00
N TYR A 47 -10.71 -17.66 -1.26
CA TYR A 47 -9.85 -16.48 -1.26
C TYR A 47 -10.28 -15.44 -2.30
N GLN A 48 -10.78 -15.89 -3.46
CA GLN A 48 -11.30 -14.97 -4.47
C GLN A 48 -12.58 -14.26 -4.00
N ILE A 49 -13.50 -14.99 -3.35
CA ILE A 49 -14.72 -14.42 -2.78
C ILE A 49 -14.37 -13.39 -1.69
N GLU A 50 -13.43 -13.72 -0.81
CA GLU A 50 -12.98 -12.80 0.24
C GLU A 50 -12.34 -11.54 -0.33
N THR A 51 -11.49 -11.69 -1.36
CA THR A 51 -10.85 -10.56 -2.05
C THR A 51 -11.90 -9.67 -2.72
N ASN A 52 -12.91 -10.26 -3.38
CA ASN A 52 -14.01 -9.51 -3.99
C ASN A 52 -14.83 -8.74 -2.93
N ARG A 53 -15.07 -9.35 -1.75
CA ARG A 53 -15.76 -8.69 -0.64
C ARG A 53 -14.94 -7.53 -0.08
N GLN A 54 -13.63 -7.71 0.06
CA GLN A 54 -12.72 -6.64 0.48
C GLN A 54 -12.75 -5.48 -0.52
N GLN A 55 -12.65 -5.75 -1.82
CA GLN A 55 -12.74 -4.73 -2.86
C GLN A 55 -14.09 -3.97 -2.81
N ALA A 56 -15.20 -4.68 -2.66
CA ALA A 56 -16.52 -4.05 -2.50
C ALA A 56 -16.61 -3.16 -1.25
N SER A 57 -15.99 -3.60 -0.15
CA SER A 57 -15.93 -2.82 1.10
C SER A 57 -15.10 -1.54 0.93
N LEU A 58 -13.97 -1.62 0.22
CA LEU A 58 -13.15 -0.45 -0.12
C LEU A 58 -13.94 0.56 -0.96
N GLU A 59 -14.65 0.10 -1.99
CA GLU A 59 -15.51 0.97 -2.81
C GLU A 59 -16.62 1.66 -2.01
N LEU A 60 -17.16 0.98 -1.00
CA LEU A 60 -18.10 1.59 -0.05
C LEU A 60 -17.40 2.65 0.82
N PHE A 61 -16.23 2.33 1.38
CA PHE A 61 -15.45 3.28 2.19
C PHE A 61 -14.97 4.50 1.41
N LYS A 62 -14.84 4.46 0.08
CA LYS A 62 -14.57 5.66 -0.74
C LYS A 62 -15.78 6.61 -0.81
N LYS A 63 -17.00 6.07 -0.80
CA LYS A 63 -18.23 6.84 -1.10
C LYS A 63 -19.02 7.25 0.13
N THR A 64 -18.80 6.56 1.26
CA THR A 64 -19.61 6.78 2.47
C THR A 64 -19.23 8.10 3.14
N PRO A 65 -20.19 8.95 3.55
CA PRO A 65 -19.87 10.13 4.34
C PRO A 65 -19.22 9.71 5.67
N ALA A 66 -18.07 10.32 6.02
CA ALA A 66 -17.35 9.96 7.24
C ALA A 66 -17.88 10.69 8.49
N PHE A 67 -18.73 11.71 8.32
CA PHE A 67 -19.28 12.51 9.42
C PHE A 67 -18.22 13.05 10.39
N GLY A 68 -17.03 13.39 9.88
CA GLY A 68 -15.89 13.88 10.67
C GLY A 68 -14.92 12.81 11.17
N PHE A 69 -15.12 11.53 10.83
CA PHE A 69 -14.30 10.40 11.24
C PHE A 69 -13.45 9.81 10.09
N ASP A 70 -12.96 10.66 9.19
CA ASP A 70 -12.18 10.20 8.02
C ASP A 70 -10.92 9.43 8.44
N ASN A 71 -10.22 9.88 9.49
CA ASN A 71 -9.06 9.19 10.05
C ASN A 71 -9.37 7.77 10.54
N VAL A 72 -10.54 7.55 11.17
CA VAL A 72 -10.95 6.20 11.61
C VAL A 72 -11.14 5.26 10.43
N ILE A 73 -11.69 5.75 9.32
CA ILE A 73 -11.84 4.96 8.09
C ILE A 73 -10.46 4.66 7.50
N ALA A 74 -9.55 5.64 7.47
CA ALA A 74 -8.18 5.46 6.98
C ALA A 74 -7.42 4.43 7.83
N ASP A 75 -7.44 4.56 9.15
CA ASP A 75 -6.79 3.64 10.10
C ASP A 75 -7.31 2.20 9.95
N TRP A 76 -8.63 2.05 9.91
CA TRP A 76 -9.26 0.74 9.73
C TRP A 76 -8.91 0.12 8.38
N THR A 77 -8.87 0.93 7.33
CA THR A 77 -8.46 0.50 6.00
C THR A 77 -7.01 0.05 6.00
N PHE A 78 -6.11 0.77 6.66
CA PHE A 78 -4.71 0.40 6.74
C PHE A 78 -4.52 -0.90 7.54
N LEU A 79 -5.22 -1.09 8.67
CA LEU A 79 -5.21 -2.36 9.40
C LEU A 79 -5.73 -3.53 8.54
N SER A 80 -6.79 -3.28 7.76
CA SER A 80 -7.32 -4.27 6.81
C SER A 80 -6.32 -4.59 5.70
N PHE A 81 -5.57 -3.59 5.24
CA PHE A 81 -4.47 -3.76 4.29
C PHE A 81 -3.36 -4.63 4.88
N LEU A 82 -2.95 -4.42 6.14
CA LEU A 82 -1.90 -5.24 6.75
C LEU A 82 -2.29 -6.72 6.82
N GLN A 83 -3.57 -7.00 7.11
CA GLN A 83 -4.10 -8.38 7.08
C GLN A 83 -4.15 -8.93 5.66
N TYR A 84 -4.65 -8.14 4.70
CA TYR A 84 -4.65 -8.49 3.28
C TYR A 84 -3.23 -8.84 2.80
N PHE A 85 -2.27 -7.95 3.04
CA PHE A 85 -0.91 -8.14 2.57
C PHE A 85 -0.21 -9.31 3.26
N GLY A 86 -0.44 -9.49 4.57
CA GLY A 86 0.20 -10.53 5.39
C GLY A 86 -0.32 -11.95 5.16
N ASP A 87 -1.49 -12.12 4.53
CA ASP A 87 -2.06 -13.45 4.25
C ASP A 87 -1.37 -14.12 3.06
N SER A 88 -0.20 -14.69 3.32
CA SER A 88 0.60 -15.36 2.28
C SER A 88 -0.12 -16.51 1.58
N ALA A 89 -1.06 -17.19 2.23
CA ALA A 89 -1.82 -18.29 1.62
C ALA A 89 -2.82 -17.72 0.60
N ALA A 90 -3.59 -16.71 0.98
CA ALA A 90 -4.50 -16.02 0.07
C ALA A 90 -3.76 -15.33 -1.08
N ARG A 91 -2.62 -14.69 -0.80
CA ARG A 91 -1.85 -13.95 -1.81
C ARG A 91 -1.20 -14.86 -2.84
N LYS A 92 -0.81 -16.10 -2.50
CA LYS A 92 -0.41 -17.11 -3.49
C LYS A 92 -1.52 -17.47 -4.48
N SER A 93 -2.78 -17.29 -4.10
CA SER A 93 -3.94 -17.61 -4.95
C SER A 93 -4.46 -16.40 -5.73
N THR A 94 -4.47 -15.22 -5.11
CA THR A 94 -5.18 -14.03 -5.63
C THR A 94 -4.27 -12.87 -5.98
N GLY A 95 -2.98 -12.95 -5.63
CA GLY A 95 -2.02 -11.87 -5.80
C GLY A 95 -2.39 -10.62 -5.02
N TYR A 96 -1.80 -9.48 -5.42
CA TYR A 96 -1.91 -8.19 -4.73
C TYR A 96 -2.72 -7.15 -5.50
N LYS A 97 -3.55 -7.59 -6.45
CA LYS A 97 -4.19 -6.73 -7.44
C LYS A 97 -4.94 -5.52 -6.86
N ILE A 98 -5.56 -5.68 -5.68
CA ILE A 98 -6.39 -4.65 -5.04
C ILE A 98 -5.60 -3.77 -4.05
N SER A 99 -4.28 -3.91 -3.92
CA SER A 99 -3.46 -3.05 -3.07
C SER A 99 -3.65 -1.54 -3.33
N PRO A 100 -3.75 -1.07 -4.58
CA PRO A 100 -3.99 0.36 -4.85
C PRO A 100 -5.34 0.85 -4.34
N GLU A 101 -6.30 -0.04 -4.08
CA GLU A 101 -7.65 0.35 -3.64
C GLU A 101 -7.65 0.67 -2.14
N PHE A 102 -6.81 -0.03 -1.38
CA PHE A 102 -6.50 0.35 0.00
C PHE A 102 -5.81 1.72 0.02
N PHE A 103 -4.84 1.92 -0.88
CA PHE A 103 -4.11 3.18 -0.96
C PHE A 103 -5.03 4.37 -1.25
N ASP A 104 -5.93 4.20 -2.22
CA ASP A 104 -6.93 5.19 -2.61
C ASP A 104 -7.86 5.58 -1.45
N VAL A 105 -8.37 4.61 -0.70
CA VAL A 105 -9.21 4.90 0.48
C VAL A 105 -8.41 5.65 1.55
N VAL A 106 -7.20 5.21 1.89
CA VAL A 106 -6.39 5.86 2.92
C VAL A 106 -6.11 7.31 2.53
N ILE A 107 -5.66 7.58 1.29
CA ILE A 107 -5.29 8.94 0.88
C ILE A 107 -6.50 9.84 0.68
N SER A 108 -7.62 9.30 0.21
CA SER A 108 -8.85 10.07 0.07
C SER A 108 -9.46 10.47 1.40
N ARG A 109 -9.15 9.74 2.49
CA ARG A 109 -9.69 9.96 3.83
C ARG A 109 -8.74 10.76 4.71
N ASP A 110 -7.49 10.32 4.78
CA ASP A 110 -6.47 10.98 5.59
C ASP A 110 -5.13 11.03 4.82
N PRO A 111 -4.95 12.02 3.92
CA PRO A 111 -3.70 12.20 3.19
C PRO A 111 -2.53 12.62 4.09
N ARG A 112 -2.78 12.95 5.37
CA ARG A 112 -1.73 13.29 6.34
C ARG A 112 -1.21 12.08 7.10
N PHE A 113 -1.83 10.92 6.93
CA PHE A 113 -1.35 9.69 7.51
C PHE A 113 -0.13 9.19 6.73
N ILE A 114 1.08 9.60 7.16
CA ILE A 114 2.34 9.37 6.43
C ILE A 114 2.77 7.89 6.42
N ASP A 115 2.68 7.20 7.56
CA ASP A 115 3.26 5.85 7.69
C ASP A 115 2.75 4.83 6.64
N PRO A 116 1.45 4.79 6.29
CA PRO A 116 0.94 3.88 5.26
C PRO A 116 1.53 4.07 3.87
N TYR A 117 2.01 5.27 3.51
CA TYR A 117 2.49 5.55 2.15
C TYR A 117 3.57 4.56 1.72
N LEU A 118 4.53 4.24 2.59
CA LEU A 118 5.59 3.29 2.27
C LEU A 118 5.04 1.91 1.90
N PHE A 119 4.15 1.39 2.74
CA PHE A 119 3.62 0.04 2.59
C PHE A 119 2.68 -0.05 1.39
N LEU A 120 1.81 0.94 1.25
CA LEU A 120 0.80 0.99 0.20
C LEU A 120 1.41 1.29 -1.16
N SER A 121 2.40 2.18 -1.25
CA SER A 121 3.13 2.43 -2.49
C SER A 121 3.87 1.18 -2.93
N THR A 122 4.63 0.55 -2.03
CA THR A 122 5.40 -0.67 -2.32
C THR A 122 4.47 -1.81 -2.74
N SER A 123 3.36 -2.01 -2.02
CA SER A 123 2.39 -3.05 -2.40
C SER A 123 1.75 -2.77 -3.76
N SER A 124 1.48 -1.50 -4.08
CA SER A 124 0.88 -1.09 -5.34
C SER A 124 1.85 -1.18 -6.52
N SER A 125 3.07 -0.65 -6.39
CA SER A 125 4.05 -0.58 -7.47
C SER A 125 4.75 -1.92 -7.68
N LEU A 126 5.29 -2.52 -6.62
CA LEU A 126 6.10 -3.73 -6.70
C LEU A 126 5.27 -5.01 -6.78
N TYR A 127 4.26 -5.16 -5.93
CA TYR A 127 3.50 -6.42 -5.85
C TYR A 127 2.31 -6.47 -6.80
N ALA A 128 1.55 -5.37 -6.91
CA ALA A 128 0.43 -5.28 -7.84
C ALA A 128 0.86 -4.87 -9.26
N GLY A 129 2.11 -4.43 -9.46
CA GLY A 129 2.60 -3.94 -10.75
C GLY A 129 1.88 -2.69 -11.24
N GLN A 130 1.41 -1.82 -10.35
CA GLN A 130 0.66 -0.59 -10.64
C GLN A 130 1.38 0.68 -10.13
N PRO A 131 2.60 0.95 -10.59
CA PRO A 131 3.38 2.14 -10.20
C PRO A 131 2.72 3.46 -10.63
N ASP A 132 1.98 3.46 -11.73
CA ASP A 132 1.23 4.61 -12.24
C ASP A 132 0.14 5.04 -11.25
N ARG A 133 -0.61 4.06 -10.73
CA ARG A 133 -1.64 4.30 -9.72
C ARG A 133 -1.02 4.74 -8.38
N SER A 134 0.10 4.12 -8.00
CA SER A 134 0.87 4.49 -6.81
C SER A 134 1.31 5.97 -6.85
N VAL A 135 1.93 6.40 -7.95
CA VAL A 135 2.38 7.80 -8.14
C VAL A 135 1.19 8.76 -8.14
N GLN A 136 0.10 8.43 -8.83
CA GLN A 136 -1.11 9.27 -8.84
C GLN A 136 -1.68 9.50 -7.43
N LEU A 137 -1.74 8.45 -6.62
CA LEU A 137 -2.23 8.54 -5.24
C LEU A 137 -1.26 9.32 -4.33
N MET A 138 0.05 9.16 -4.54
CA MET A 138 1.04 9.99 -3.85
C MET A 138 0.92 11.47 -4.23
N GLU A 139 0.67 11.79 -5.50
CA GLU A 139 0.42 13.15 -5.96
C GLU A 139 -0.83 13.77 -5.32
N GLN A 140 -1.92 13.01 -5.23
CA GLN A 140 -3.14 13.45 -4.52
C GLN A 140 -2.83 13.76 -3.05
N GLY A 141 -2.10 12.85 -2.38
CA GLY A 141 -1.69 13.01 -1.00
C GLY A 141 -0.86 14.25 -0.72
N LEU A 142 0.16 14.45 -1.56
CA LEU A 142 1.10 15.57 -1.45
C LEU A 142 0.44 16.95 -1.51
N GLN A 143 -0.77 17.07 -2.05
CA GLN A 143 -1.54 18.33 -2.04
C GLN A 143 -1.93 18.78 -0.62
N SER A 144 -1.98 17.85 0.34
CA SER A 144 -2.35 18.14 1.73
C SER A 144 -1.16 18.17 2.69
N LEU A 145 0.05 17.93 2.17
CA LEU A 145 1.28 17.75 2.93
C LEU A 145 2.23 18.94 2.77
N SER A 146 2.98 19.19 3.84
CA SER A 146 4.07 20.16 3.87
C SER A 146 5.03 19.77 4.99
N PRO A 147 6.28 20.28 4.97
CA PRO A 147 7.21 20.07 6.07
C PRO A 147 6.72 20.66 7.42
N GLN A 148 5.82 21.65 7.37
CA GLN A 148 5.25 22.27 8.56
C GLN A 148 4.11 21.43 9.16
N SER A 149 3.37 20.70 8.32
CA SER A 149 2.30 19.81 8.80
C SER A 149 2.84 18.50 9.35
N ASP A 150 3.90 17.96 8.75
CA ASP A 150 4.58 16.76 9.24
C ASP A 150 6.07 16.78 8.81
N PRO A 151 7.03 16.71 9.76
CA PRO A 151 8.46 16.73 9.45
C PRO A 151 8.94 15.50 8.65
N ASN A 152 8.15 14.43 8.56
CA ASN A 152 8.41 13.24 7.75
C ASN A 152 7.71 13.26 6.39
N ALA A 153 6.99 14.32 6.03
CA ALA A 153 6.28 14.42 4.74
C ALA A 153 7.21 14.28 3.52
N TYR A 154 8.52 14.53 3.68
CA TYR A 154 9.51 14.29 2.62
C TYR A 154 9.59 12.81 2.18
N LEU A 155 9.17 11.86 3.04
CA LEU A 155 9.18 10.44 2.72
C LEU A 155 8.22 10.12 1.56
N VAL A 156 7.09 10.82 1.47
CA VAL A 156 6.14 10.62 0.36
C VAL A 156 6.77 11.03 -0.97
N TRP A 157 7.53 12.13 -1.01
CA TRP A 157 8.32 12.51 -2.17
C TRP A 157 9.39 11.48 -2.51
N LEU A 158 10.02 10.88 -1.51
CA LEU A 158 11.04 9.85 -1.71
C LEU A 158 10.44 8.60 -2.36
N TYR A 159 9.31 8.12 -1.85
CA TYR A 159 8.64 6.94 -2.41
C TYR A 159 8.13 7.19 -3.83
N LYS A 160 7.59 8.39 -4.09
CA LYS A 160 7.22 8.83 -5.43
C LYS A 160 8.41 8.87 -6.38
N ALA A 161 9.54 9.43 -5.94
CA ALA A 161 10.75 9.50 -6.76
C ALA A 161 11.27 8.11 -7.14
N ILE A 162 11.19 7.14 -6.22
CA ILE A 162 11.57 5.74 -6.47
C ILE A 162 10.65 5.12 -7.53
N ASP A 163 9.34 5.29 -7.41
CA ASP A 163 8.40 4.72 -8.37
C ASP A 163 8.56 5.34 -9.77
N GLU A 164 8.75 6.65 -9.84
CA GLU A 164 9.03 7.37 -11.08
C GLU A 164 10.32 6.93 -11.74
N LEU A 165 11.39 6.73 -10.96
CA LEU A 165 12.69 6.35 -11.46
C LEU A 165 12.73 4.89 -11.92
N LEU A 166 12.27 3.98 -11.06
CA LEU A 166 12.49 2.54 -11.24
C LEU A 166 11.42 1.88 -12.10
N PHE A 167 10.16 2.29 -11.96
CA PHE A 167 9.06 1.60 -12.63
C PHE A 167 8.48 2.39 -13.80
N LEU A 168 8.37 3.72 -13.70
CA LEU A 168 7.81 4.55 -14.78
C LEU A 168 8.86 5.06 -15.79
N SER A 169 10.14 4.83 -15.51
CA SER A 169 11.27 5.35 -16.31
C SER A 169 11.21 6.86 -16.56
N ASN A 170 10.53 7.60 -15.69
CA ASN A 170 10.35 9.05 -15.79
C ASN A 170 11.44 9.77 -14.99
N ASN A 171 12.65 9.72 -15.52
CA ASN A 171 13.86 10.19 -14.84
C ASN A 171 13.80 11.70 -14.51
N GLN A 172 13.13 12.49 -15.35
CA GLN A 172 12.95 13.92 -15.10
C GLN A 172 11.99 14.18 -13.94
N ALA A 173 10.87 13.45 -13.88
CA ALA A 173 9.94 13.56 -12.76
C ALA A 173 10.60 13.08 -11.46
N ALA A 174 11.28 11.93 -11.51
CA ALA A 174 12.03 11.39 -10.38
C ALA A 174 13.06 12.39 -9.84
N ARG A 175 13.82 13.04 -10.74
CA ARG A 175 14.76 14.10 -10.35
C ARG A 175 14.06 15.22 -9.58
N ARG A 176 12.94 15.73 -10.10
CA ARG A 176 12.16 16.79 -9.42
C ARG A 176 11.65 16.32 -8.07
N SER A 177 11.16 15.08 -7.97
CA SER A 177 10.72 14.51 -6.70
C SER A 177 11.87 14.37 -5.70
N TYR A 178 13.08 13.94 -6.12
CA TYR A 178 14.27 13.95 -5.27
C TYR A 178 14.70 15.37 -4.85
N GLU A 179 14.58 16.37 -5.72
CA GLU A 179 14.82 17.78 -5.35
C GLU A 179 13.83 18.25 -4.28
N GLN A 180 12.56 17.81 -4.33
CA GLN A 180 11.59 18.06 -3.26
C GLN A 180 11.94 17.35 -1.95
N VAL A 181 12.44 16.11 -2.00
CA VAL A 181 12.96 15.42 -0.81
C VAL A 181 14.04 16.27 -0.15
N VAL A 182 15.01 16.79 -0.92
CA VAL A 182 16.09 17.64 -0.38
C VAL A 182 15.50 18.87 0.32
N ALA A 183 14.59 19.58 -0.35
CA ALA A 183 13.98 20.80 0.18
C ALA A 183 13.15 20.53 1.47
N TRP A 184 12.39 19.44 1.52
CA TRP A 184 11.50 19.14 2.63
C TRP A 184 12.23 18.50 3.81
N ALA A 185 13.21 17.63 3.55
CA ALA A 185 13.98 16.96 4.59
C ALA A 185 14.89 17.94 5.34
N GLN A 186 15.33 19.05 4.72
CA GLN A 186 16.09 20.10 5.41
C GLN A 186 15.31 20.81 6.53
N ALA A 187 13.98 20.82 6.46
CA ALA A 187 13.15 21.37 7.51
C ALA A 187 13.13 20.48 8.77
N ASN A 188 13.50 19.20 8.62
CA ASN A 188 13.66 18.27 9.71
C ASN A 188 15.14 18.26 10.15
N GLY A 189 15.39 18.55 11.42
CA GLY A 189 16.75 18.74 11.95
C GLY A 189 17.45 17.43 12.34
N ASP A 190 16.80 16.28 12.16
CA ASP A 190 17.31 14.99 12.62
C ASP A 190 18.36 14.37 11.68
N ALA A 191 19.17 13.45 12.21
CA ALA A 191 20.26 12.85 11.44
C ALA A 191 19.79 11.94 10.30
N ASN A 192 18.60 11.35 10.38
CA ASN A 192 18.06 10.51 9.31
C ASN A 192 17.60 11.35 8.13
N SER A 193 16.83 12.41 8.38
CA SER A 193 16.39 13.33 7.32
C SER A 193 17.58 13.99 6.60
N GLN A 194 18.64 14.37 7.32
CA GLN A 194 19.88 14.87 6.72
C GLN A 194 20.56 13.83 5.81
N ARG A 195 20.64 12.56 6.23
CA ARG A 195 21.19 11.47 5.41
C ARG A 195 20.36 11.24 4.15
N VAL A 196 19.04 11.22 4.28
CA VAL A 196 18.12 11.07 3.15
C VAL A 196 18.23 12.25 2.19
N SER A 197 18.33 13.48 2.70
CA SER A 197 18.53 14.69 1.91
C SER A 197 19.84 14.61 1.11
N ALA A 198 20.96 14.26 1.76
CA ALA A 198 22.26 14.13 1.10
C ALA A 198 22.27 13.04 0.01
N PHE A 199 21.64 11.89 0.26
CA PHE A 199 21.50 10.83 -0.74
C PHE A 199 20.63 11.29 -1.92
N SER A 200 19.50 11.93 -1.64
CA SER A 200 18.56 12.42 -2.66
C SER A 200 19.19 13.50 -3.54
N ALA A 201 20.00 14.40 -2.96
CA ALA A 201 20.73 15.41 -3.72
C ALA A 201 21.71 14.78 -4.73
N LYS A 202 22.46 13.75 -4.30
CA LYS A 202 23.37 13.00 -5.19
C LYS A 202 22.61 12.32 -6.33
N THR A 203 21.46 11.72 -6.03
CA THR A 203 20.62 11.07 -7.05
C THR A 203 20.02 12.08 -8.02
N ALA A 204 19.49 13.21 -7.56
CA ALA A 204 19.01 14.28 -8.43
C ALA A 204 20.12 14.81 -9.36
N GLN A 205 21.34 15.00 -8.84
CA GLN A 205 22.50 15.41 -9.63
C GLN A 205 22.93 14.35 -10.64
N PHE A 206 22.88 13.06 -10.27
CA PHE A 206 23.13 11.96 -11.20
C PHE A 206 22.13 11.99 -12.35
N LEU A 207 20.83 12.09 -12.05
CA LEU A 207 19.75 12.13 -13.05
C LEU A 207 19.81 13.38 -13.95
N ALA A 208 20.42 14.47 -13.47
CA ALA A 208 20.66 15.66 -14.29
C ALA A 208 21.66 15.43 -15.44
N ASN A 209 22.66 14.56 -15.21
CA ASN A 209 23.77 14.35 -16.14
C ASN A 209 23.70 13.00 -16.88
N LYS A 210 23.08 12.00 -16.24
CA LYS A 210 22.89 10.63 -16.74
C LYS A 210 21.45 10.22 -16.44
N PRO A 211 20.51 10.52 -17.35
CA PRO A 211 19.10 10.36 -17.03
C PRO A 211 18.72 8.89 -16.86
N ASN A 212 19.34 7.97 -17.58
CA ASN A 212 18.85 6.59 -17.65
C ASN A 212 19.53 5.66 -16.65
N SER A 213 18.73 4.80 -16.04
CA SER A 213 19.17 3.70 -15.16
C SER A 213 18.49 2.40 -15.59
N LYS A 214 18.59 2.05 -16.89
CA LYS A 214 17.85 0.92 -17.48
C LYS A 214 18.13 -0.37 -16.74
N SER A 215 19.38 -0.62 -16.35
CA SER A 215 19.73 -1.80 -15.56
C SER A 215 18.99 -1.89 -14.22
N ALA A 216 18.87 -0.76 -13.50
CA ALA A 216 18.10 -0.71 -12.26
C ALA A 216 16.59 -0.87 -12.50
N GLN A 217 16.07 -0.26 -13.56
CA GLN A 217 14.65 -0.36 -13.96
C GLN A 217 14.28 -1.80 -14.36
N ILE A 218 15.16 -2.48 -15.11
CA ILE A 218 15.00 -3.90 -15.47
C ILE A 218 14.95 -4.76 -14.20
N ASN A 219 15.86 -4.52 -13.24
CA ASN A 219 15.86 -5.26 -11.99
C ASN A 219 14.59 -5.01 -11.17
N ALA A 220 14.09 -3.77 -11.14
CA ALA A 220 12.85 -3.43 -10.47
C ALA A 220 11.65 -4.19 -11.10
N TRP A 221 11.54 -4.19 -12.42
CA TRP A 221 10.49 -4.95 -13.11
C TRP A 221 10.68 -6.47 -13.02
N LEU A 222 11.90 -6.97 -12.88
CA LEU A 222 12.14 -8.39 -12.58
C LEU A 222 11.57 -8.75 -11.20
N LEU A 223 11.72 -7.86 -10.20
CA LEU A 223 11.09 -8.06 -8.90
C LEU A 223 9.56 -8.09 -9.00
N VAL A 224 8.94 -7.25 -9.84
CA VAL A 224 7.50 -7.34 -10.12
C VAL A 224 7.15 -8.70 -10.74
N PHE A 225 7.92 -9.15 -11.74
CA PHE A 225 7.68 -10.42 -12.43
C PHE A 225 7.72 -11.63 -11.48
N VAL A 226 8.71 -11.68 -10.58
CA VAL A 226 8.84 -12.83 -9.65
C VAL A 226 7.79 -12.81 -8.53
N ASN A 227 7.24 -11.63 -8.19
CA ASN A 227 6.16 -11.51 -7.21
C ASN A 227 4.76 -11.66 -7.85
N ALA A 228 4.65 -11.60 -9.18
CA ALA A 228 3.38 -11.67 -9.89
C ALA A 228 2.72 -13.05 -9.77
N VAL A 229 1.47 -13.05 -9.32
CA VAL A 229 0.62 -14.24 -9.29
C VAL A 229 -0.28 -14.30 -10.51
N ASP A 230 -0.82 -13.15 -10.94
CA ASP A 230 -1.69 -13.07 -12.11
C ASP A 230 -0.92 -12.76 -13.41
N ASP A 231 -1.48 -13.22 -14.52
CA ASP A 231 -0.87 -13.09 -15.85
C ASP A 231 -0.77 -11.64 -16.33
N ASN A 232 -1.69 -10.76 -15.92
CA ASN A 232 -1.66 -9.36 -16.35
C ASN A 232 -0.45 -8.64 -15.75
N THR A 233 -0.22 -8.81 -14.45
CA THR A 233 0.96 -8.26 -13.76
C THR A 233 2.26 -8.84 -14.35
N ARG A 234 2.28 -10.15 -14.60
CA ARG A 234 3.43 -10.83 -15.21
C ARG A 234 3.73 -10.29 -16.62
N GLN A 235 2.70 -10.16 -17.46
CA GLN A 235 2.83 -9.67 -18.83
C GLN A 235 3.24 -8.19 -18.86
N ARG A 236 2.71 -7.38 -17.95
CA ARG A 236 3.11 -5.98 -17.79
C ARG A 236 4.60 -5.88 -17.46
N ALA A 237 5.10 -6.69 -16.53
CA ALA A 237 6.52 -6.72 -16.20
C ALA A 237 7.40 -7.15 -17.39
N ILE A 238 7.00 -8.20 -18.12
CA ILE A 238 7.69 -8.65 -19.35
C ILE A 238 7.77 -7.51 -20.38
N ASN A 239 6.66 -6.82 -20.61
CA ASN A 239 6.59 -5.74 -21.60
C ASN A 239 7.53 -4.59 -21.24
N ASN A 240 7.56 -4.18 -19.97
CA ASN A 240 8.45 -3.11 -19.50
C ASN A 240 9.93 -3.54 -19.60
N ILE A 241 10.28 -4.76 -19.21
CA ILE A 241 11.66 -5.27 -19.35
C ILE A 241 12.09 -5.26 -20.82
N LYS A 242 11.22 -5.71 -21.74
CA LYS A 242 11.50 -5.70 -23.19
C LYS A 242 11.68 -4.28 -23.75
N GLN A 243 10.83 -3.33 -23.32
CA GLN A 243 10.94 -1.93 -23.74
C GLN A 243 12.25 -1.29 -23.28
N LEU A 244 12.78 -1.72 -22.13
CA LEU A 244 14.09 -1.30 -21.62
C LEU A 244 15.26 -2.00 -22.32
N GLY A 245 15.00 -2.87 -23.30
CA GLY A 245 16.01 -3.65 -24.02
C GLY A 245 16.49 -4.90 -23.25
N GLY A 246 15.81 -5.26 -22.17
CA GLY A 246 16.07 -6.49 -21.43
C GLY A 246 15.40 -7.71 -22.05
N GLN A 247 15.96 -8.89 -21.80
CA GLN A 247 15.37 -10.16 -22.23
C GLN A 247 15.27 -11.11 -21.05
N ILE A 248 14.05 -11.62 -20.80
CA ILE A 248 13.83 -12.64 -19.78
C ILE A 248 14.14 -14.00 -20.40
N THR A 249 14.99 -14.77 -19.71
CA THR A 249 15.25 -16.17 -20.02
C THR A 249 14.86 -17.03 -18.82
N PHE A 250 14.28 -18.18 -19.12
CA PHE A 250 13.96 -19.20 -18.12
C PHE A 250 15.12 -20.19 -18.09
N THR A 251 15.69 -20.41 -16.92
CA THR A 251 16.74 -21.40 -16.73
C THR A 251 16.13 -22.80 -16.67
N SER A 252 16.92 -23.83 -16.99
CA SER A 252 16.46 -25.22 -17.07
C SER A 252 15.95 -25.80 -15.74
N ASP A 253 16.29 -25.15 -14.62
CA ASP A 253 15.82 -25.46 -13.26
C ASP A 253 14.54 -24.69 -12.88
N GLY A 254 13.93 -23.94 -13.80
CA GLY A 254 12.73 -23.14 -13.55
C GLY A 254 13.00 -21.77 -12.94
N GLY A 255 14.28 -21.39 -12.78
CA GLY A 255 14.67 -20.03 -12.40
C GLY A 255 14.43 -19.00 -13.52
N VAL A 256 14.54 -17.72 -13.14
CA VAL A 256 14.32 -16.58 -14.04
C VAL A 256 15.59 -15.76 -14.06
N SER A 257 16.13 -15.51 -15.25
CA SER A 257 17.27 -14.63 -15.47
C SER A 257 16.89 -13.51 -16.43
N VAL A 258 17.57 -12.36 -16.30
CA VAL A 258 17.39 -11.24 -17.20
C VAL A 258 18.72 -10.84 -17.81
N GLN A 259 18.75 -10.74 -19.14
CA GLN A 259 19.86 -10.17 -19.86
C GLN A 259 19.67 -8.65 -19.96
N HIS A 260 20.68 -7.89 -19.57
CA HIS A 260 20.69 -6.44 -19.68
C HIS A 260 21.14 -5.97 -21.08
N PRO A 261 20.69 -4.79 -21.54
CA PRO A 261 21.20 -4.18 -22.76
C PRO A 261 22.69 -3.86 -22.63
N LYS A 262 23.41 -3.80 -23.77
CA LYS A 262 24.86 -3.52 -23.80
C LYS A 262 25.24 -2.11 -23.33
N GLN A 263 24.28 -1.18 -23.29
CA GLN A 263 24.47 0.22 -22.87
C GLN A 263 23.22 0.72 -22.12
N ASP A 264 23.42 1.49 -21.05
CA ASP A 264 22.37 2.25 -20.35
C ASP A 264 21.99 3.52 -21.13
#